data_AF-A0A836HDE9-F1
#
_entry.id   AF-A0A836HDE9-F1
#
_cell.length_a   1.000
_cell.length_b   1.000
_cell.length_c   1.000
_cell.angle_alpha   90.00
_cell.angle_beta   90.00
_cell.angle_gamma   90.00
#
_symmetry.space_group_name_H-M   'P 1'
#
loop_
_entity.id
_entity.type
_entity.pdbx_description
1 polymer ?
#
loop_
_entity_poly.entity_id
_entity_poly.type
_entity_poly.pdbx_seq_one_letter_code
_entity_poly.pdbx_strand_id
1 'polypeptide(L)'
;MVQDTELYEVLNVSVEADENEIKRSYRRLALKYHPDKNTGDEAAADMFKKVSNAYEVLSDPEKRQLYDKYGKEGLERGMSEGGGFHDATDIFSMFFGGGARERGEPKPKDIVHELEVTLDDLYNGTTKKVMISRDRFCSTCEGSGLKPGGKRVTCAQCRGRGVLLRTQQVFPGFHQQVQMRCPACGGEGEIVAAADLCTGCRGKRAVRERSVLDVHIDRGTSKSDHFTFSGEGNQQPGMRLSGDVLIFLRVRPHPVFHRVNDHLIMRCSITLQEALCGFEVPIEHLDGRELVIKASPGQAVHSDSAWSVYNEGMPVKGTGGLQRGKMFVYFDVEWPETLPKEQIAKIATALGVPEKPSKLGGQVVELSEYKAAGKLRGGKNGRRGGAAGAGPRPAGVGRGHGAARSRHAHAEEDEFEDVTDDDDGEQYGGQRYFRAGPQGYSSNTQTVECAQQ
;
A
#
# COMPACT_ATOMS: atom_id res chain seq x y z
N MET A 1 -35.17 -30.22 32.73
CA MET A 1 -34.44 -30.61 31.50
C MET A 1 -34.24 -29.35 30.71
N VAL A 2 -33.03 -29.13 30.20
CA VAL A 2 -32.73 -27.97 29.34
C VAL A 2 -33.36 -28.19 27.98
N GLN A 3 -34.00 -27.15 27.43
CA GLN A 3 -34.71 -27.24 26.15
C GLN A 3 -33.77 -27.29 24.93
N ASP A 4 -32.57 -26.70 25.04
CA ASP A 4 -31.62 -26.58 23.92
C ASP A 4 -30.17 -26.72 24.42
N THR A 5 -29.40 -27.66 23.86
CA THR A 5 -28.00 -27.95 24.25
C THR A 5 -26.95 -27.28 23.37
N GLU A 6 -27.34 -26.56 22.31
CA GLU A 6 -26.41 -26.10 21.27
C GLU A 6 -25.31 -25.16 21.81
N LEU A 7 -25.62 -24.24 22.73
CA LEU A 7 -24.61 -23.34 23.31
C LEU A 7 -23.60 -24.05 24.21
N TYR A 8 -24.02 -25.13 24.90
CA TYR A 8 -23.14 -25.94 25.74
C TYR A 8 -22.20 -26.79 24.87
N GLU A 9 -22.71 -27.32 23.76
CA GLU A 9 -21.93 -28.08 22.78
C GLU A 9 -20.87 -27.21 22.09
N VAL A 10 -21.22 -25.99 21.69
CA VAL A 10 -20.27 -25.02 21.09
C VAL A 10 -19.10 -24.71 22.04
N LEU A 11 -19.38 -24.57 23.34
CA LEU A 11 -18.36 -24.35 24.36
C LEU A 11 -17.68 -25.65 24.85
N ASN A 12 -18.10 -26.81 24.36
CA ASN A 12 -17.61 -28.13 24.80
C ASN A 12 -17.67 -28.30 26.33
N VAL A 13 -18.79 -27.95 26.93
CA VAL A 13 -19.04 -28.05 28.38
C VAL A 13 -20.34 -28.79 28.65
N SER A 14 -20.44 -29.41 29.82
CA SER A 14 -21.69 -30.04 30.27
C SER A 14 -22.77 -28.99 30.54
N VAL A 15 -24.04 -29.39 30.44
CA VAL A 15 -25.20 -28.58 30.82
C VAL A 15 -25.16 -28.21 32.32
N GLU A 16 -24.54 -29.06 33.14
CA GLU A 16 -24.33 -28.84 34.58
C GLU A 16 -23.04 -28.07 34.90
N ALA A 17 -22.30 -27.58 33.90
CA ALA A 17 -21.01 -26.90 34.10
C ALA A 17 -21.16 -25.65 34.98
N ASP A 18 -20.18 -25.44 35.86
CA ASP A 18 -20.10 -24.25 36.68
C ASP A 18 -19.56 -23.04 35.87
N GLU A 19 -19.75 -21.83 36.39
CA GLU A 19 -19.30 -20.60 35.69
C GLU A 19 -17.79 -20.59 35.42
N ASN A 20 -17.01 -21.24 36.29
CA ASN A 20 -15.56 -21.31 36.16
C ASN A 20 -15.14 -22.22 35.00
N GLU A 21 -15.83 -23.35 34.82
CA GLU A 21 -15.63 -24.30 33.72
C GLU A 21 -16.02 -23.68 32.38
N ILE A 22 -17.16 -22.97 32.33
CA ILE A 22 -17.60 -22.20 31.15
C ILE A 22 -16.55 -21.15 30.77
N LYS A 23 -16.07 -20.37 31.74
CA LYS A 23 -15.02 -19.34 31.54
C LYS A 23 -13.66 -19.94 31.16
N ARG A 24 -13.34 -21.14 31.64
CA ARG A 24 -12.10 -21.85 31.28
C ARG A 24 -12.16 -22.39 29.86
N SER A 25 -13.30 -22.95 29.46
CA SER A 25 -13.47 -23.48 28.10
C SER A 25 -13.51 -22.35 27.07
N TYR A 26 -14.22 -21.26 27.36
CA TYR A 26 -14.21 -20.05 26.51
C TYR A 26 -12.79 -19.54 26.27
N ARG A 27 -11.98 -19.35 27.32
CA ARG A 27 -10.58 -18.88 27.17
C ARG A 27 -9.74 -19.79 26.29
N ARG A 28 -9.92 -21.12 26.40
CA ARG A 28 -9.22 -22.10 25.57
C ARG A 28 -9.64 -22.02 24.10
N LEU A 29 -10.94 -21.91 23.82
CA LEU A 29 -11.48 -21.86 22.46
C LEU A 29 -11.25 -20.50 21.79
N ALA A 30 -11.35 -19.40 22.54
CA ALA A 30 -11.07 -18.05 22.06
C ALA A 30 -9.59 -17.87 21.66
N LEU A 31 -8.66 -18.49 22.40
CA LEU A 31 -7.24 -18.51 22.01
C LEU A 31 -6.97 -19.40 20.78
N LYS A 32 -7.74 -20.48 20.61
CA LYS A 32 -7.61 -21.41 19.48
C LYS A 32 -8.11 -20.80 18.17
N TYR A 33 -9.25 -20.11 18.22
CA TYR A 33 -9.90 -19.50 17.06
C TYR A 33 -9.65 -17.98 16.95
N HIS A 34 -8.61 -17.46 17.61
CA HIS A 34 -8.31 -16.03 17.58
C HIS A 34 -7.96 -15.58 16.15
N PRO A 35 -8.52 -14.47 15.64
CA PRO A 35 -8.29 -14.01 14.26
C PRO A 35 -6.82 -13.67 13.98
N ASP A 36 -6.09 -13.15 14.96
CA ASP A 36 -4.65 -12.85 14.85
C ASP A 36 -3.76 -14.09 14.67
N LYS A 37 -4.23 -15.28 15.12
CA LYS A 37 -3.48 -16.54 14.98
C LYS A 37 -3.93 -17.36 13.76
N ASN A 38 -5.10 -17.06 13.22
CA ASN A 38 -5.72 -17.76 12.10
C ASN A 38 -6.11 -16.75 11.01
N THR A 39 -5.14 -15.96 10.55
CA THR A 39 -5.34 -14.92 9.54
C THR A 39 -5.74 -15.57 8.21
N GLY A 40 -6.92 -15.21 7.68
CA GLY A 40 -7.43 -15.71 6.40
C GLY A 40 -8.30 -16.98 6.46
N ASP A 41 -8.58 -17.53 7.65
CA ASP A 41 -9.47 -18.68 7.82
C ASP A 41 -10.89 -18.24 8.24
N GLU A 42 -11.83 -18.23 7.29
CA GLU A 42 -13.23 -17.88 7.53
C GLU A 42 -13.93 -18.83 8.51
N ALA A 43 -13.57 -20.11 8.51
CA ALA A 43 -14.16 -21.11 9.41
C ALA A 43 -13.73 -20.88 10.86
N ALA A 44 -12.46 -20.48 11.08
CA ALA A 44 -11.98 -20.09 12.41
C ALA A 44 -12.69 -18.81 12.90
N ALA A 45 -12.89 -17.82 12.02
CA ALA A 45 -13.62 -16.61 12.35
C ALA A 45 -15.09 -16.90 12.74
N ASP A 46 -15.77 -17.79 12.01
CA ASP A 46 -17.14 -18.18 12.33
C ASP A 46 -17.26 -19.00 13.61
N MET A 47 -16.29 -19.87 13.88
CA MET A 47 -16.23 -20.60 15.15
C MET A 47 -15.95 -19.67 16.33
N PHE A 48 -15.11 -18.65 16.15
CA PHE A 48 -14.89 -17.62 17.17
C PHE A 48 -16.18 -16.85 17.49
N LYS A 49 -16.96 -16.46 16.47
CA LYS A 49 -18.27 -15.81 16.67
C LYS A 49 -19.23 -16.69 17.47
N LYS A 50 -19.34 -17.97 17.12
CA LYS A 50 -20.22 -18.94 17.81
C LYS A 50 -19.80 -19.14 19.28
N VAL A 51 -18.50 -19.32 19.54
CA VAL A 51 -17.93 -19.49 20.88
C VAL A 51 -18.17 -18.28 21.77
N SER A 52 -18.03 -17.08 21.21
CA SER A 52 -18.27 -15.81 21.89
C SER A 52 -19.75 -15.59 22.23
N ASN A 53 -20.67 -15.89 21.30
CA ASN A 53 -22.11 -15.83 21.56
C ASN A 53 -22.53 -16.81 22.67
N ALA A 54 -22.05 -18.06 22.59
CA ALA A 54 -22.34 -19.06 23.61
C ALA A 54 -21.83 -18.64 25.00
N TYR A 55 -20.67 -18.00 25.09
CA TYR A 55 -20.16 -17.49 26.36
C TYR A 55 -20.99 -16.33 26.90
N GLU A 56 -21.48 -15.42 26.05
CA GLU A 56 -22.31 -14.29 26.50
C GLU A 56 -23.60 -14.76 27.16
N VAL A 57 -24.27 -15.76 26.58
CA VAL A 57 -25.53 -16.29 27.13
C VAL A 57 -25.30 -17.15 28.36
N LEU A 58 -24.26 -18.00 28.37
CA LEU A 58 -24.01 -18.93 29.48
C LEU A 58 -23.21 -18.34 30.64
N SER A 59 -22.56 -17.19 30.47
CA SER A 59 -21.80 -16.51 31.53
C SER A 59 -22.68 -15.66 32.46
N ASP A 60 -23.85 -15.23 31.99
CA ASP A 60 -24.81 -14.46 32.79
C ASP A 60 -25.85 -15.41 33.40
N PRO A 61 -26.01 -15.45 34.74
CA PRO A 61 -26.95 -16.35 35.40
C PRO A 61 -28.42 -16.16 35.00
N GLU A 62 -28.84 -14.94 34.67
CA GLU A 62 -30.22 -14.64 34.26
C GLU A 62 -30.47 -15.08 32.81
N LYS A 63 -29.54 -14.78 31.91
CA LYS A 63 -29.62 -15.21 30.49
C LYS A 63 -29.52 -16.74 30.36
N ARG A 64 -28.64 -17.38 31.14
CA ARG A 64 -28.51 -18.84 31.19
C ARG A 64 -29.80 -19.49 31.65
N GLN A 65 -30.44 -18.98 32.71
CA GLN A 65 -31.73 -19.51 33.17
C GLN A 65 -32.85 -19.34 32.15
N LEU A 66 -32.87 -18.23 31.41
CA LEU A 66 -33.86 -17.99 30.36
C LEU A 66 -33.65 -18.95 29.19
N TYR A 67 -32.40 -19.11 28.75
CA TYR A 67 -32.00 -20.06 27.71
C TYR A 67 -32.31 -21.51 28.11
N ASP A 68 -31.99 -21.90 29.34
CA ASP A 68 -32.24 -23.25 29.85
C ASP A 68 -33.74 -23.60 29.90
N LYS A 69 -34.60 -22.60 30.15
CA LYS A 69 -36.06 -22.76 30.26
C LYS A 69 -36.79 -22.71 28.92
N TYR A 70 -36.34 -21.88 27.98
CA TYR A 70 -37.09 -21.54 26.77
C TYR A 70 -36.31 -21.73 25.46
N GLY A 71 -35.05 -22.16 25.52
CA GLY A 71 -34.18 -22.28 24.35
C GLY A 71 -33.86 -20.94 23.69
N LYS A 72 -33.34 -20.98 22.46
CA LYS A 72 -32.97 -19.77 21.69
C LYS A 72 -34.14 -18.81 21.46
N GLU A 73 -35.35 -19.32 21.26
CA GLU A 73 -36.55 -18.49 21.05
C GLU A 73 -36.93 -17.63 22.27
N GLY A 74 -36.57 -18.06 23.48
CA GLY A 74 -36.77 -17.28 24.70
C GLY A 74 -35.85 -16.08 24.83
N LEU A 75 -34.63 -16.20 24.28
CA LEU A 75 -33.63 -15.14 24.27
C LEU A 75 -34.01 -14.02 23.29
N GLU A 76 -34.62 -14.36 22.16
CA GLU A 76 -35.11 -13.39 21.16
C GLU A 76 -36.34 -12.61 21.67
N ARG A 77 -37.26 -13.25 22.40
CA ARG A 77 -38.41 -12.56 23.01
C ARG A 77 -38.01 -11.62 24.15
N GLY A 78 -37.00 -11.97 24.96
CA GLY A 78 -36.49 -11.12 26.03
C GLY A 78 -35.79 -9.84 25.57
N MET A 79 -35.31 -9.82 24.31
CA MET A 79 -34.64 -8.66 23.70
C MET A 79 -35.61 -7.69 23.01
N SER A 80 -36.90 -8.02 22.87
CA SER A 80 -37.88 -7.19 22.17
C SER A 80 -38.56 -6.12 23.05
N GLU A 81 -38.36 -6.13 24.37
CA GLU A 81 -39.05 -5.22 25.31
C GLU A 81 -38.16 -4.06 25.82
N GLY A 82 -37.03 -3.82 25.14
CA GLY A 82 -36.02 -2.84 25.56
C GLY A 82 -35.33 -2.12 24.40
N GLY A 83 -36.09 -1.39 23.58
CA GLY A 83 -35.54 -0.42 22.61
C GLY A 83 -35.06 -1.04 21.29
N GLY A 84 -35.52 -0.47 20.18
CA GLY A 84 -35.37 -1.04 18.84
C GLY A 84 -33.92 -1.30 18.44
N PHE A 85 -33.58 -2.57 18.30
CA PHE A 85 -32.44 -3.06 17.55
C PHE A 85 -32.98 -4.07 16.53
N HIS A 86 -32.93 -3.69 15.26
CA HIS A 86 -33.02 -4.66 14.18
C HIS A 86 -31.61 -5.19 13.96
N ASP A 87 -31.49 -6.52 13.84
CA ASP A 87 -30.26 -7.32 13.64
C ASP A 87 -29.42 -7.70 14.88
N ALA A 88 -29.37 -9.01 15.15
CA ALA A 88 -28.50 -9.64 16.14
C ALA A 88 -27.01 -9.47 15.82
N THR A 89 -26.65 -9.14 14.57
CA THR A 89 -25.30 -8.76 14.17
C THR A 89 -24.89 -7.38 14.71
N ASP A 90 -25.85 -6.47 14.92
CA ASP A 90 -25.58 -5.09 15.38
C ASP A 90 -25.30 -5.03 16.91
N ILE A 91 -25.90 -5.98 17.66
CA ILE A 91 -25.63 -6.20 19.10
C ILE A 91 -24.22 -6.77 19.31
N PHE A 92 -23.75 -7.66 18.44
CA PHE A 92 -22.41 -8.24 18.54
C PHE A 92 -21.31 -7.21 18.23
N SER A 93 -21.56 -6.26 17.32
CA SER A 93 -20.68 -5.09 17.13
C SER A 93 -20.69 -4.13 18.32
N MET A 94 -21.78 -4.05 19.09
CA MET A 94 -21.86 -3.21 20.28
C MET A 94 -21.13 -3.82 21.48
N PHE A 95 -21.03 -5.16 21.56
CA PHE A 95 -20.46 -5.87 22.70
C PHE A 95 -19.01 -6.38 22.48
N PHE A 96 -18.68 -6.87 21.27
CA PHE A 96 -17.33 -7.29 20.90
C PHE A 96 -16.53 -6.20 20.15
N GLY A 97 -17.21 -5.13 19.75
CA GLY A 97 -16.64 -3.98 19.01
C GLY A 97 -16.60 -2.69 19.82
N GLY A 98 -16.29 -2.76 21.11
CA GLY A 98 -15.95 -1.60 21.93
C GLY A 98 -17.17 -0.82 22.41
N GLY A 99 -17.38 -0.82 23.74
CA GLY A 99 -18.36 0.03 24.40
C GLY A 99 -18.29 1.45 23.87
N ALA A 100 -19.45 2.14 23.83
CA ALA A 100 -19.63 3.49 23.32
C ALA A 100 -18.45 4.39 23.70
N ARG A 101 -17.40 4.37 22.87
CA ARG A 101 -16.36 5.39 22.89
C ARG A 101 -17.16 6.63 22.56
N GLU A 102 -17.12 7.61 23.46
CA GLU A 102 -17.46 8.98 23.08
C GLU A 102 -16.84 9.19 21.71
N ARG A 103 -17.69 9.27 20.68
CA ARG A 103 -17.24 9.50 19.33
C ARG A 103 -16.66 10.90 19.41
N GLY A 104 -15.33 10.97 19.51
CA GLY A 104 -14.63 12.24 19.68
C GLY A 104 -15.16 13.24 18.66
N GLU A 105 -15.22 14.51 19.06
CA GLU A 105 -15.76 15.56 18.20
C GLU A 105 -15.26 15.40 16.76
N PRO A 106 -16.16 15.51 15.76
CA PRO A 106 -15.78 15.27 14.39
C PRO A 106 -14.66 16.23 13.96
N LYS A 107 -13.55 15.65 13.49
CA LYS A 107 -12.41 16.38 12.94
C LYS A 107 -12.52 16.52 11.41
N PRO A 108 -12.06 17.64 10.83
CA PRO A 108 -11.82 17.76 9.39
C PRO A 108 -10.82 16.71 8.90
N LYS A 109 -10.81 16.44 7.59
CA LYS A 109 -9.80 15.56 6.98
C LYS A 109 -8.40 16.14 7.09
N ASP A 110 -7.44 15.29 7.41
CA ASP A 110 -6.03 15.66 7.52
C ASP A 110 -5.41 16.00 6.17
N ILE A 111 -4.38 16.85 6.20
CA ILE A 111 -3.59 17.20 5.02
C ILE A 111 -2.38 16.27 4.97
N VAL A 112 -2.27 15.47 3.90
CA VAL A 112 -1.11 14.63 3.65
C VAL A 112 -0.15 15.37 2.71
N HIS A 113 1.12 15.46 3.10
CA HIS A 113 2.17 16.08 2.31
C HIS A 113 3.39 15.15 2.19
N GLU A 114 3.92 14.99 0.98
CA GLU A 114 5.16 14.24 0.76
C GLU A 114 6.36 15.19 0.74
N LEU A 115 7.30 14.98 1.64
CA LEU A 115 8.56 15.72 1.69
C LEU A 115 9.68 14.89 1.05
N GLU A 116 10.25 15.42 -0.03
CA GLU A 116 11.41 14.80 -0.67
C GLU A 116 12.70 15.04 0.14
N VAL A 117 13.42 13.95 0.43
CA VAL A 117 14.66 13.93 1.20
C VAL A 117 15.74 13.13 0.48
N THR A 118 17.00 13.53 0.62
CA THR A 118 18.13 12.73 0.12
C THR A 118 18.59 11.75 1.19
N LEU A 119 19.45 10.80 0.80
CA LEU A 119 20.05 9.89 1.77
C LEU A 119 21.02 10.61 2.72
N ASP A 120 21.70 11.66 2.23
CA ASP A 120 22.57 12.55 3.00
C ASP A 120 21.82 13.28 4.10
N ASP A 121 20.61 13.77 3.80
CA ASP A 121 19.71 14.42 4.77
C ASP A 121 19.38 13.46 5.92
N LEU A 122 19.14 12.19 5.62
CA LEU A 122 18.81 11.15 6.61
C LEU A 122 20.05 10.70 7.39
N TYR A 123 21.23 10.76 6.80
CA TYR A 123 22.48 10.39 7.44
C TYR A 123 22.95 11.47 8.42
N ASN A 124 22.99 12.73 7.96
CA ASN A 124 23.52 13.85 8.74
C ASN A 124 22.48 14.50 9.66
N GLY A 125 21.19 14.32 9.35
CA GLY A 125 20.09 15.04 9.98
C GLY A 125 20.00 16.47 9.45
N THR A 126 18.78 16.98 9.28
CA THR A 126 18.56 18.32 8.73
C THR A 126 17.20 18.86 9.17
N THR A 127 17.01 20.18 9.05
CA THR A 127 15.69 20.80 9.22
C THR A 127 15.20 21.32 7.88
N LYS A 128 14.07 20.80 7.40
CA LYS A 128 13.47 21.24 6.14
C LYS A 128 12.21 22.06 6.39
N LYS A 129 12.09 23.17 5.67
CA LYS A 129 10.90 24.03 5.72
C LYS A 129 9.90 23.58 4.67
N VAL A 130 8.68 23.29 5.09
CA VAL A 130 7.60 22.82 4.23
C VAL A 130 6.49 23.87 4.19
N MET A 131 6.14 24.33 2.99
CA MET A 131 5.03 25.26 2.81
C MET A 131 3.72 24.49 2.60
N ILE A 132 2.79 24.64 3.54
CA ILE A 132 1.47 24.00 3.50
C ILE A 132 0.42 25.07 3.22
N SER A 133 -0.52 24.76 2.31
CA SER A 133 -1.72 25.56 2.08
C SER A 133 -2.88 24.91 2.83
N ARG A 134 -3.52 25.67 3.72
CA ARG A 134 -4.64 25.19 4.55
C ARG A 134 -5.77 26.20 4.58
N ASP A 135 -6.98 25.72 4.81
CA ASP A 135 -8.14 26.57 5.07
C ASP A 135 -8.18 26.94 6.56
N ARG A 136 -8.13 28.24 6.86
CA ARG A 136 -8.35 28.77 8.22
C ARG A 136 -9.61 29.63 8.24
N PHE A 137 -10.25 29.76 9.40
CA PHE A 137 -11.39 30.66 9.53
C PHE A 137 -11.00 32.07 9.11
N CYS A 138 -11.91 32.72 8.38
CA CYS A 138 -11.68 34.08 7.92
C CYS A 138 -11.53 35.00 9.14
N SER A 139 -10.39 35.69 9.26
CA SER A 139 -10.12 36.60 10.37
C SER A 139 -11.15 37.74 10.50
N THR A 140 -11.80 38.13 9.41
CA THR A 140 -12.81 39.21 9.42
C THR A 140 -14.16 38.78 10.00
N CYS A 141 -14.54 37.51 9.85
CA CYS A 141 -15.87 37.03 10.23
C CYS A 141 -15.88 35.79 11.11
N GLU A 142 -14.70 35.25 11.46
CA GLU A 142 -14.48 34.10 12.34
C GLU A 142 -15.36 32.89 11.99
N GLY A 143 -15.49 32.57 10.69
CA GLY A 143 -16.32 31.46 10.24
C GLY A 143 -17.82 31.76 10.10
N SER A 144 -18.31 32.95 10.47
CA SER A 144 -19.73 33.31 10.28
C SER A 144 -20.11 33.53 8.82
N GLY A 145 -19.16 33.94 7.96
CA GLY A 145 -19.39 34.25 6.54
C GLY A 145 -20.10 35.58 6.29
N LEU A 146 -20.41 36.32 7.35
CA LEU A 146 -21.11 37.60 7.30
C LEU A 146 -20.14 38.74 7.57
N LYS A 147 -20.44 39.92 7.03
CA LYS A 147 -19.80 41.14 7.52
C LYS A 147 -20.20 41.36 9.00
N PRO A 148 -19.41 42.07 9.80
CA PRO A 148 -19.81 42.45 11.16
C PRO A 148 -21.20 43.08 11.18
N GLY A 149 -22.14 42.51 11.94
CA GLY A 149 -23.55 42.95 12.00
C GLY A 149 -24.45 42.51 10.84
N GLY A 150 -23.96 41.69 9.90
CA GLY A 150 -24.76 41.10 8.83
C GLY A 150 -25.82 40.13 9.38
N LYS A 151 -26.94 39.98 8.67
CA LYS A 151 -28.06 39.14 9.10
C LYS A 151 -28.30 37.99 8.12
N ARG A 152 -28.73 36.85 8.66
CA ARG A 152 -29.24 35.73 7.88
C ARG A 152 -30.75 35.77 7.87
N VAL A 153 -31.35 35.53 6.71
CA VAL A 153 -32.80 35.48 6.56
C VAL A 153 -33.19 34.04 6.28
N THR A 154 -34.14 33.50 7.05
CA THR A 154 -34.63 32.13 6.81
C THR A 154 -35.20 32.00 5.40
N CYS A 155 -34.82 30.95 4.67
CA CYS A 155 -35.29 30.73 3.31
C CYS A 155 -36.81 30.48 3.31
N ALA A 156 -37.57 31.33 2.64
CA ALA A 156 -39.03 31.21 2.58
C ALA A 156 -39.50 29.94 1.85
N GLN A 157 -38.73 29.46 0.87
CA GLN A 157 -39.12 28.32 0.03
C GLN A 157 -39.05 26.98 0.77
N CYS A 158 -37.97 26.75 1.55
CA CYS A 158 -37.83 25.53 2.37
C CYS A 158 -38.15 25.76 3.86
N ARG A 159 -38.48 26.98 4.26
CA ARG A 159 -38.75 27.40 5.64
C ARG A 159 -37.65 26.93 6.62
N GLY A 160 -36.39 27.19 6.28
CA GLY A 160 -35.25 26.79 7.11
C GLY A 160 -34.77 25.35 6.94
N ARG A 161 -35.53 24.47 6.25
CA ARG A 161 -35.21 23.04 6.17
C ARG A 161 -34.06 22.69 5.21
N GLY A 162 -33.65 23.59 4.32
CA GLY A 162 -32.61 23.35 3.31
C GLY A 162 -33.01 22.38 2.17
N VAL A 163 -34.02 21.55 2.37
CA VAL A 163 -34.53 20.60 1.38
C VAL A 163 -36.00 20.82 1.06
N LEU A 164 -36.41 20.46 -0.15
CA LEU A 164 -37.79 20.41 -0.60
C LEU A 164 -38.16 18.96 -0.92
N LEU A 165 -39.35 18.53 -0.52
CA LEU A 165 -39.89 17.23 -0.91
C LEU A 165 -40.55 17.37 -2.28
N ARG A 166 -40.05 16.62 -3.27
CA ARG A 166 -40.65 16.56 -4.61
C ARG A 166 -41.16 15.14 -4.84
N THR A 167 -42.46 15.03 -5.11
CA THR A 167 -43.05 13.75 -5.49
C THR A 167 -42.71 13.46 -6.95
N GLN A 168 -41.95 12.40 -7.20
CA GLN A 168 -41.61 11.92 -8.54
C GLN A 168 -42.30 10.58 -8.78
N GLN A 169 -43.03 10.48 -9.88
CA GLN A 169 -43.61 9.22 -10.32
C GLN A 169 -42.50 8.36 -10.92
N VAL A 170 -42.17 7.26 -10.25
CA VAL A 170 -41.17 6.30 -10.73
C VAL A 170 -41.83 5.28 -11.65
N PHE A 171 -43.12 4.98 -11.40
CA PHE A 171 -43.91 4.02 -12.18
C PHE A 171 -45.41 4.40 -12.19
N PRO A 172 -46.22 3.98 -13.19
CA PRO A 172 -47.68 4.06 -13.12
C PRO A 172 -48.23 3.52 -11.78
N GLY A 173 -48.86 4.38 -10.99
CA GLY A 173 -49.39 4.03 -9.66
C GLY A 173 -48.38 4.10 -8.50
N PHE A 174 -47.10 4.38 -8.76
CA PHE A 174 -46.06 4.47 -7.71
C PHE A 174 -45.37 5.84 -7.71
N HIS A 175 -45.72 6.65 -6.71
CA HIS A 175 -45.16 7.98 -6.48
C HIS A 175 -44.19 7.94 -5.29
N GLN A 176 -42.92 8.26 -5.53
CA GLN A 176 -41.90 8.36 -4.50
C GLN A 176 -41.67 9.83 -4.14
N GLN A 177 -41.66 10.16 -2.85
CA GLN A 177 -41.21 11.48 -2.39
C GLN A 177 -39.69 11.48 -2.33
N VAL A 178 -39.05 12.26 -3.20
CA VAL A 178 -37.60 12.46 -3.19
C VAL A 178 -37.25 13.79 -2.54
N GLN A 179 -36.26 13.79 -1.66
CA GLN A 179 -35.72 15.02 -1.07
C GLN A 179 -34.73 15.65 -2.05
N MET A 180 -35.02 16.87 -2.50
CA MET A 180 -34.11 17.65 -3.33
C MET A 180 -33.58 18.86 -2.55
N ARG A 181 -32.32 19.24 -2.77
CA ARG A 181 -31.76 20.47 -2.19
C ARG A 181 -32.58 21.68 -2.65
N CYS A 182 -32.94 22.57 -1.72
CA CYS A 182 -33.70 23.76 -2.03
C CYS A 182 -32.90 24.66 -2.99
N PRO A 183 -33.41 24.99 -4.19
CA PRO A 183 -32.67 25.77 -5.16
C PRO A 183 -32.45 27.23 -4.73
N ALA A 184 -33.34 27.79 -3.89
CA ALA A 184 -33.21 29.18 -3.43
C ALA A 184 -32.09 29.40 -2.39
N CYS A 185 -31.80 28.42 -1.53
CA CYS A 185 -30.73 28.53 -0.52
C CYS A 185 -29.58 27.53 -0.71
N GLY A 186 -29.62 26.72 -1.78
CA GLY A 186 -28.58 25.73 -2.09
C GLY A 186 -28.45 24.59 -1.06
N GLY A 187 -29.40 24.48 -0.11
CA GLY A 187 -29.30 23.54 1.00
C GLY A 187 -29.03 24.16 2.37
N GLU A 188 -28.67 25.44 2.46
CA GLU A 188 -28.28 26.05 3.74
C GLU A 188 -29.47 26.37 4.68
N GLY A 189 -30.70 26.38 4.17
CA GLY A 189 -31.90 26.74 4.95
C GLY A 189 -32.05 28.25 5.20
N GLU A 190 -30.98 29.02 5.03
CA GLU A 190 -30.94 30.47 5.17
C GLU A 190 -30.39 31.12 3.90
N ILE A 191 -30.76 32.37 3.69
CA ILE A 191 -30.34 33.21 2.57
C ILE A 191 -29.65 34.43 3.17
N VAL A 192 -28.50 34.78 2.61
CA VAL A 192 -27.72 35.96 2.99
C VAL A 192 -27.76 36.94 1.83
N ALA A 193 -28.13 38.19 2.08
CA ALA A 193 -28.09 39.23 1.06
C ALA A 193 -26.63 39.49 0.63
N ALA A 194 -26.41 39.76 -0.66
CA ALA A 194 -25.05 40.00 -1.17
C ALA A 194 -24.32 41.14 -0.42
N ALA A 195 -25.07 42.15 0.02
CA ALA A 195 -24.54 43.25 0.82
C ALA A 195 -24.05 42.83 2.22
N ASP A 196 -24.52 41.71 2.75
CA ASP A 196 -24.22 41.21 4.10
C ASP A 196 -23.14 40.12 4.12
N LEU A 197 -22.69 39.68 2.94
CA LEU A 197 -21.58 38.75 2.81
C LEU A 197 -20.28 39.38 3.33
N CYS A 198 -19.47 38.58 4.04
CA CYS A 198 -18.15 39.00 4.46
C CYS A 198 -17.29 39.39 3.25
N THR A 199 -16.63 40.55 3.28
CA THR A 199 -15.78 41.02 2.19
C THR A 199 -14.49 40.21 2.04
N GLY A 200 -13.94 39.71 3.15
CA GLY A 200 -12.70 38.93 3.18
C GLY A 200 -12.84 37.53 2.56
N CYS A 201 -13.86 36.77 2.96
CA CYS A 201 -14.09 35.41 2.44
C CYS A 201 -15.22 35.32 1.40
N ARG A 202 -15.93 36.41 1.12
CA ARG A 202 -17.10 36.46 0.21
C ARG A 202 -18.15 35.40 0.51
N GLY A 203 -18.46 35.22 1.80
CA GLY A 203 -19.42 34.23 2.28
C GLY A 203 -18.88 32.81 2.48
N LYS A 204 -17.63 32.52 2.09
CA LYS A 204 -17.04 31.17 2.17
C LYS A 204 -16.67 30.71 3.58
N ARG A 205 -16.70 31.60 4.58
CA ARG A 205 -16.42 31.35 6.01
C ARG A 205 -14.95 31.01 6.34
N ALA A 206 -14.21 30.41 5.42
CA ALA A 206 -12.77 30.15 5.51
C ALA A 206 -11.98 30.82 4.37
N VAL A 207 -10.68 31.02 4.59
CA VAL A 207 -9.72 31.56 3.61
C VAL A 207 -8.50 30.64 3.55
N ARG A 208 -7.94 30.45 2.35
CA ARG A 208 -6.69 29.72 2.15
C ARG A 208 -5.51 30.54 2.65
N GLU A 209 -4.79 30.00 3.62
CA GLU A 209 -3.59 30.55 4.20
C GLU A 209 -2.40 29.63 3.89
N ARG A 210 -1.22 30.22 3.67
CA ARG A 210 0.03 29.48 3.52
C ARG A 210 0.82 29.58 4.82
N SER A 211 1.11 28.44 5.43
CA SER A 211 1.97 28.32 6.62
C SER A 211 3.25 27.58 6.29
N VAL A 212 4.35 27.96 6.92
CA VAL A 212 5.63 27.24 6.82
C VAL A 212 5.80 26.42 8.09
N LEU A 213 5.94 25.11 7.93
CA LEU A 213 6.21 24.15 9.01
C LEU A 213 7.67 23.71 8.92
N ASP A 214 8.38 23.78 10.03
CA ASP A 214 9.77 23.32 10.11
C ASP A 214 9.78 21.85 10.54
N VAL A 215 10.25 20.97 9.66
CA VAL A 215 10.34 19.53 9.85
C VAL A 215 11.77 19.18 10.26
N HIS A 216 11.94 18.75 11.50
CA HIS A 216 13.22 18.28 12.02
C HIS A 216 13.42 16.81 11.69
N ILE A 217 14.36 16.51 10.80
CA ILE A 217 14.70 15.16 10.37
C ILE A 217 15.94 14.74 11.16
N ASP A 218 15.75 13.83 12.11
CA ASP A 218 16.83 13.28 12.91
C ASP A 218 17.69 12.30 12.12
N ARG A 219 18.93 12.12 12.57
CA ARG A 219 19.85 11.13 12.01
C ARG A 219 19.28 9.72 12.12
N GLY A 220 19.31 8.98 11.02
CA GLY A 220 18.81 7.62 10.95
C GLY A 220 17.30 7.49 10.76
N THR A 221 16.56 8.60 10.63
CA THR A 221 15.10 8.59 10.38
C THR A 221 14.76 7.66 9.21
N SER A 222 13.78 6.78 9.40
CA SER A 222 13.34 5.79 8.40
C SER A 222 12.40 6.41 7.36
N LYS A 223 12.30 5.80 6.18
CA LYS A 223 11.28 6.15 5.17
C LYS A 223 9.84 5.95 5.70
N SER A 224 9.65 5.00 6.62
CA SER A 224 8.34 4.71 7.23
C SER A 224 7.92 5.72 8.29
N ASP A 225 8.83 6.59 8.73
CA ASP A 225 8.52 7.62 9.71
C ASP A 225 7.70 8.74 9.07
N HIS A 226 6.78 9.30 9.85
CA HIS A 226 5.97 10.45 9.46
C HIS A 226 5.98 11.49 10.57
N PHE A 227 5.81 12.76 10.19
CA PHE A 227 5.76 13.89 11.11
C PHE A 227 4.33 14.42 11.16
N THR A 228 3.79 14.51 12.37
CA THR A 228 2.42 14.96 12.61
C THR A 228 2.44 16.35 13.24
N PHE A 229 1.80 17.31 12.58
CA PHE A 229 1.56 18.64 13.10
C PHE A 229 0.09 18.77 13.48
N SER A 230 -0.20 18.52 14.76
CA SER A 230 -1.56 18.49 15.29
C SER A 230 -2.23 19.86 15.24
N GLY A 231 -3.45 19.93 14.71
CA GLY A 231 -4.25 21.14 14.57
C GLY A 231 -3.79 22.09 13.46
N GLU A 232 -2.70 21.77 12.76
CA GLU A 232 -2.15 22.59 11.69
C GLU A 232 -2.82 22.35 10.32
N GLY A 233 -3.81 21.47 10.24
CA GLY A 233 -4.57 21.16 9.03
C GLY A 233 -5.74 22.11 8.76
N ASN A 234 -6.71 21.66 7.97
CA ASN A 234 -7.85 22.49 7.57
C ASN A 234 -8.83 22.73 8.73
N GLN A 235 -9.43 23.91 8.76
CA GLN A 235 -10.59 24.25 9.58
C GLN A 235 -11.84 24.23 8.72
N GLN A 236 -12.90 23.61 9.23
CA GLN A 236 -14.18 23.50 8.54
C GLN A 236 -15.30 24.15 9.37
N PRO A 237 -16.13 25.01 8.76
CA PRO A 237 -17.31 25.54 9.44
C PRO A 237 -18.24 24.42 9.92
N GLY A 238 -18.67 24.49 11.18
CA GLY A 238 -19.47 23.44 11.82
C GLY A 238 -18.65 22.38 12.55
N MET A 239 -17.31 22.43 12.49
CA MET A 239 -16.41 21.63 13.29
C MET A 239 -15.55 22.53 14.19
N ARG A 240 -15.38 22.15 15.46
CA ARG A 240 -14.59 22.91 16.43
C ARG A 240 -13.10 22.60 16.31
N LEU A 241 -12.77 21.35 16.01
CA LEU A 241 -11.40 20.90 15.88
C LEU A 241 -10.86 21.20 14.47
N SER A 242 -9.55 21.39 14.39
CA SER A 242 -8.83 21.46 13.12
C SER A 242 -8.31 20.08 12.75
N GLY A 243 -8.16 19.80 11.46
CA GLY A 243 -7.43 18.61 11.01
C GLY A 243 -5.94 18.72 11.33
N ASP A 244 -5.20 17.65 11.09
CA ASP A 244 -3.76 17.57 11.30
C ASP A 244 -3.02 17.66 9.95
N VAL A 245 -1.71 17.95 9.98
CA VAL A 245 -0.84 17.80 8.80
C VAL A 245 0.08 16.61 9.03
N LEU A 246 0.02 15.63 8.13
CA LEU A 246 0.85 14.44 8.12
C LEU A 246 1.88 14.58 7.00
N ILE A 247 3.16 14.63 7.37
CA ILE A 247 4.27 14.74 6.43
C ILE A 247 4.97 13.38 6.33
N PHE A 248 4.90 12.77 5.16
CA PHE A 248 5.58 11.52 4.84
C PHE A 248 6.88 11.79 4.09
N LEU A 249 7.91 11.00 4.38
CA LEU A 249 9.20 11.14 3.72
C LEU A 249 9.26 10.33 2.43
N ARG A 250 9.67 11.01 1.34
CA ARG A 250 10.01 10.37 0.07
C ARG A 250 11.50 10.47 -0.17
N VAL A 251 12.21 9.35 0.00
CA VAL A 251 13.65 9.29 -0.20
C VAL A 251 13.99 9.26 -1.69
N ARG A 252 14.80 10.21 -2.16
CA ARG A 252 15.33 10.21 -3.52
C ARG A 252 16.36 9.08 -3.67
N PRO A 253 16.32 8.32 -4.78
CA PRO A 253 17.38 7.35 -5.07
C PRO A 253 18.75 8.04 -5.12
N HIS A 254 19.73 7.47 -4.42
CA HIS A 254 21.11 7.96 -4.44
C HIS A 254 21.91 7.19 -5.50
N PRO A 255 22.82 7.84 -6.26
CA PRO A 255 23.54 7.20 -7.37
C PRO A 255 24.46 6.05 -6.94
N VAL A 256 25.08 6.16 -5.76
CA VAL A 256 26.10 5.21 -5.27
C VAL A 256 25.58 4.27 -4.19
N PHE A 257 24.64 4.75 -3.37
CA PHE A 257 24.27 4.10 -2.12
C PHE A 257 22.80 3.73 -2.14
N HIS A 258 22.49 2.55 -1.64
CA HIS A 258 21.15 2.07 -1.44
C HIS A 258 20.98 1.70 0.03
N ARG A 259 20.01 2.32 0.70
CA ARG A 259 19.73 2.05 2.11
C ARG A 259 18.86 0.80 2.26
N VAL A 260 19.26 -0.09 3.17
CA VAL A 260 18.44 -1.21 3.65
C VAL A 260 18.47 -1.19 5.16
N ASN A 261 17.36 -0.80 5.80
CA ASN A 261 17.29 -0.55 7.24
C ASN A 261 18.41 0.41 7.70
N ASP A 262 19.25 -0.01 8.64
CA ASP A 262 20.40 0.76 9.13
C ASP A 262 21.69 0.48 8.32
N HIS A 263 21.60 -0.32 7.27
CA HIS A 263 22.72 -0.67 6.40
C HIS A 263 22.74 0.14 5.11
N LEU A 264 23.94 0.29 4.56
CA LEU A 264 24.15 0.86 3.23
C LEU A 264 24.69 -0.21 2.30
N ILE A 265 24.23 -0.20 1.07
CA ILE A 265 24.69 -1.09 0.01
C ILE A 265 25.24 -0.21 -1.11
N MET A 266 26.41 -0.55 -1.62
CA MET A 266 26.97 0.07 -2.80
C MET A 266 27.53 -0.98 -3.75
N ARG A 267 27.66 -0.61 -5.02
CA ARG A 267 28.37 -1.40 -6.02
C ARG A 267 29.68 -0.72 -6.36
N CYS A 268 30.74 -1.52 -6.45
CA CYS A 268 32.06 -1.08 -6.83
C CYS A 268 32.50 -1.91 -8.04
N SER A 269 32.71 -1.25 -9.17
CA SER A 269 33.24 -1.86 -10.38
C SER A 269 34.75 -1.86 -10.29
N ILE A 270 35.36 -3.06 -10.37
CA ILE A 270 36.81 -3.25 -10.34
C ILE A 270 37.23 -4.06 -11.57
N THR A 271 38.43 -3.80 -12.08
CA THR A 271 38.98 -4.58 -13.19
C THR A 271 39.41 -5.97 -12.74
N LEU A 272 39.49 -6.94 -13.67
CA LEU A 272 40.04 -8.26 -13.37
C LEU A 272 41.45 -8.21 -12.76
N GLN A 273 42.28 -7.24 -13.18
CA GLN A 273 43.62 -7.04 -12.60
C GLN A 273 43.50 -6.68 -11.12
N GLU A 274 42.69 -5.67 -10.78
CA GLU A 274 42.46 -5.22 -9.41
C GLU A 274 41.88 -6.33 -8.54
N ALA A 275 40.94 -7.09 -9.08
CA ALA A 275 40.32 -8.23 -8.40
C ALA A 275 41.34 -9.33 -8.03
N LEU A 276 42.41 -9.54 -8.83
CA LEU A 276 43.43 -10.57 -8.60
C LEU A 276 44.66 -10.06 -7.84
N CYS A 277 45.09 -8.83 -8.15
CA CYS A 277 46.35 -8.26 -7.67
C CYS A 277 46.18 -7.36 -6.44
N GLY A 278 44.94 -7.07 -6.03
CA GLY A 278 44.62 -6.09 -4.99
C GLY A 278 44.37 -4.71 -5.57
N PHE A 279 43.68 -3.86 -4.79
CA PHE A 279 43.29 -2.51 -5.20
C PHE A 279 43.12 -1.59 -3.99
N GLU A 280 43.12 -0.29 -4.27
CA GLU A 280 42.76 0.77 -3.33
C GLU A 280 41.82 1.73 -4.05
N VAL A 281 40.54 1.75 -3.65
CA VAL A 281 39.51 2.61 -4.25
C VAL A 281 39.02 3.60 -3.20
N PRO A 282 39.24 4.92 -3.40
CA PRO A 282 38.66 5.94 -2.53
C PRO A 282 37.18 6.15 -2.88
N ILE A 283 36.33 6.23 -1.85
CA ILE A 283 34.89 6.44 -1.96
C ILE A 283 34.49 7.58 -1.03
N GLU A 284 33.76 8.56 -1.57
CA GLU A 284 33.13 9.61 -0.79
C GLU A 284 31.87 9.06 -0.09
N HIS A 285 31.83 9.18 1.23
CA HIS A 285 30.69 8.77 2.05
C HIS A 285 29.66 9.92 2.20
N LEU A 286 28.48 9.61 2.71
CA LEU A 286 27.34 10.53 2.91
C LEU A 286 27.64 11.69 3.89
N ASP A 287 28.71 11.61 4.69
CA ASP A 287 29.19 12.70 5.54
C ASP A 287 30.35 13.51 4.92
N GLY A 288 30.69 13.22 3.66
CA GLY A 288 31.80 13.86 2.93
C GLY A 288 33.18 13.34 3.32
N ARG A 289 33.29 12.31 4.18
CA ARG A 289 34.59 11.64 4.42
C ARG A 289 34.94 10.73 3.26
N GLU A 290 36.24 10.69 2.92
CA GLU A 290 36.77 9.69 1.99
C GLU A 290 37.14 8.41 2.74
N LEU A 291 36.55 7.29 2.33
CA LEU A 291 36.89 5.95 2.78
C LEU A 291 37.70 5.25 1.70
N VAL A 292 38.89 4.75 2.05
CA VAL A 292 39.70 3.94 1.13
C VAL A 292 39.41 2.47 1.38
N ILE A 293 38.73 1.84 0.42
CA ILE A 293 38.53 0.38 0.43
C ILE A 293 39.76 -0.25 -0.19
N LYS A 294 40.42 -1.12 0.57
CA LYS A 294 41.63 -1.81 0.15
C LYS A 294 41.48 -3.33 0.16
N ALA A 295 41.99 -3.97 -0.88
CA ALA A 295 42.23 -5.40 -0.94
C ALA A 295 43.74 -5.64 -1.05
N SER A 296 44.30 -6.37 -0.09
CA SER A 296 45.73 -6.67 -0.09
C SER A 296 46.09 -7.61 -1.26
N PRO A 297 47.28 -7.45 -1.89
CA PRO A 297 47.72 -8.37 -2.92
C PRO A 297 47.69 -9.84 -2.47
N GLY A 298 47.11 -10.70 -3.30
CA GLY A 298 46.91 -12.12 -3.02
C GLY A 298 45.52 -12.48 -2.47
N GLN A 299 44.70 -11.50 -2.11
CA GLN A 299 43.29 -11.72 -1.79
C GLN A 299 42.46 -11.54 -3.07
N ALA A 300 42.11 -12.64 -3.73
CA ALA A 300 41.25 -12.60 -4.90
C ALA A 300 39.81 -12.19 -4.53
N VAL A 301 39.25 -11.25 -5.28
CA VAL A 301 37.86 -10.81 -5.17
C VAL A 301 37.06 -11.42 -6.30
N HIS A 302 35.98 -12.13 -5.97
CA HIS A 302 35.09 -12.72 -6.97
C HIS A 302 34.01 -11.72 -7.39
N SER A 303 33.55 -11.84 -8.64
CA SER A 303 32.31 -11.19 -9.07
C SER A 303 31.16 -11.63 -8.18
N ASP A 304 30.25 -10.72 -7.86
CA ASP A 304 29.12 -10.92 -6.94
C ASP A 304 29.49 -11.16 -5.47
N SER A 305 30.78 -11.10 -5.11
CA SER A 305 31.17 -11.12 -3.71
C SER A 305 30.78 -9.81 -3.02
N ALA A 306 30.38 -9.91 -1.74
CA ALA A 306 29.99 -8.76 -0.92
C ALA A 306 30.89 -8.68 0.31
N TRP A 307 31.57 -7.56 0.49
CA TRP A 307 32.37 -7.30 1.70
C TRP A 307 31.67 -6.27 2.57
N SER A 308 31.87 -6.35 3.89
CA SER A 308 31.23 -5.46 4.85
C SER A 308 32.23 -4.56 5.56
N VAL A 309 31.94 -3.27 5.62
CA VAL A 309 32.66 -2.29 6.45
C VAL A 309 31.81 -1.99 7.69
N TYR A 310 32.38 -2.27 8.86
CA TYR A 310 31.71 -2.05 10.14
C TYR A 310 31.59 -0.55 10.45
N ASN A 311 30.48 -0.15 11.07
CA ASN A 311 30.19 1.23 11.50
C ASN A 311 30.14 2.30 10.40
N GLU A 312 30.09 1.90 9.13
CA GLU A 312 29.97 2.82 7.99
C GLU A 312 28.59 2.73 7.31
N GLY A 313 27.60 2.08 7.93
CA GLY A 313 26.19 2.12 7.49
C GLY A 313 25.44 3.37 7.94
N MET A 314 24.11 3.35 7.86
CA MET A 314 23.27 4.43 8.36
C MET A 314 23.32 4.54 9.90
N PRO A 315 23.17 5.74 10.47
CA PRO A 315 22.99 5.92 11.90
C PRO A 315 21.73 5.21 12.41
N VAL A 316 21.83 4.57 13.57
CA VAL A 316 20.67 3.96 14.23
C VAL A 316 19.86 5.05 14.93
N LYS A 317 18.56 5.11 14.65
CA LYS A 317 17.62 6.10 15.21
C LYS A 317 17.66 6.10 16.75
N GLY A 318 17.60 7.28 17.36
CA GLY A 318 17.58 7.45 18.82
C GLY A 318 18.96 7.38 19.50
N THR A 319 20.02 7.02 18.78
CA THR A 319 21.39 6.96 19.33
C THR A 319 22.18 8.26 19.13
N GLY A 320 21.59 9.30 18.54
CA GLY A 320 22.29 10.54 18.16
C GLY A 320 23.37 10.33 17.08
N GLY A 321 23.46 9.14 16.49
CA GLY A 321 24.47 8.74 15.52
C GLY A 321 25.75 8.15 16.11
N LEU A 322 25.75 7.79 17.39
CA LEU A 322 26.83 7.04 18.04
C LEU A 322 26.95 5.62 17.49
N GLN A 323 25.81 4.97 17.24
CA GLN A 323 25.77 3.64 16.63
C GLN A 323 25.39 3.76 15.16
N ARG A 324 26.08 3.00 14.33
CA ARG A 324 25.88 2.95 12.88
C ARG A 324 25.81 1.49 12.45
N GLY A 325 25.03 1.23 11.42
CA GLY A 325 25.02 -0.08 10.79
C GLY A 325 26.30 -0.36 10.01
N LYS A 326 26.21 -1.35 9.12
CA LYS A 326 27.30 -1.77 8.24
C LYS A 326 27.08 -1.25 6.83
N MET A 327 28.17 -0.98 6.12
CA MET A 327 28.15 -0.78 4.66
C MET A 327 28.55 -2.08 3.97
N PHE A 328 27.78 -2.51 2.99
CA PHE A 328 28.07 -3.66 2.14
C PHE A 328 28.49 -3.16 0.76
N VAL A 329 29.60 -3.70 0.26
CA VAL A 329 30.19 -3.35 -1.02
C VAL A 329 30.14 -4.60 -1.87
N TYR A 330 29.32 -4.56 -2.92
CA TYR A 330 29.25 -5.59 -3.94
C TYR A 330 30.25 -5.29 -5.03
N PHE A 331 31.04 -6.29 -5.42
CA PHE A 331 32.06 -6.13 -6.45
C PHE A 331 31.58 -6.67 -7.80
N ASP A 332 31.55 -5.79 -8.78
CA ASP A 332 31.31 -6.12 -10.18
C ASP A 332 32.68 -6.15 -10.89
N VAL A 333 33.14 -7.35 -11.26
CA VAL A 333 34.45 -7.50 -11.93
C VAL A 333 34.29 -7.29 -13.43
N GLU A 334 34.95 -6.26 -13.96
CA GLU A 334 35.00 -5.98 -15.39
C GLU A 334 36.06 -6.86 -16.06
N TRP A 335 35.61 -7.64 -17.04
CA TRP A 335 36.45 -8.54 -17.82
C TRP A 335 36.93 -7.85 -19.10
N PRO A 336 38.21 -8.02 -19.47
CA PRO A 336 38.71 -7.50 -20.74
C PRO A 336 38.06 -8.25 -21.93
N GLU A 337 37.64 -7.53 -22.97
CA GLU A 337 37.01 -8.14 -24.16
C GLU A 337 37.97 -9.06 -24.93
N THR A 338 39.25 -8.68 -25.01
CA THR A 338 40.28 -9.46 -25.68
C THR A 338 41.59 -9.39 -24.93
N LEU A 339 42.38 -10.47 -25.00
CA LEU A 339 43.71 -10.55 -24.41
C LEU A 339 44.74 -10.93 -25.48
N PRO A 340 45.92 -10.26 -25.53
CA PRO A 340 47.00 -10.64 -26.43
C PRO A 340 47.58 -12.01 -26.06
N LYS A 341 47.97 -12.80 -27.06
CA LYS A 341 48.42 -14.20 -26.90
C LYS A 341 49.58 -14.36 -25.91
N GLU A 342 50.49 -13.40 -25.85
CA GLU A 342 51.62 -13.42 -24.92
C GLU A 342 51.19 -13.33 -23.44
N GLN A 343 50.11 -12.61 -23.14
CA GLN A 343 49.59 -12.48 -21.78
C GLN A 343 48.84 -13.75 -21.37
N ILE A 344 48.15 -14.42 -22.29
CA ILE A 344 47.42 -15.67 -22.03
C ILE A 344 48.38 -16.74 -21.46
N ALA A 345 49.57 -16.89 -22.04
CA ALA A 345 50.56 -17.84 -21.55
C ALA A 345 51.01 -17.52 -20.11
N LYS A 346 51.27 -16.25 -19.81
CA LYS A 346 51.67 -15.79 -18.46
C LYS A 346 50.56 -16.00 -17.43
N ILE A 347 49.31 -15.73 -17.80
CA ILE A 347 48.13 -15.95 -16.94
C ILE A 347 47.94 -17.45 -16.68
N ALA A 348 48.07 -18.30 -17.70
CA ALA A 348 47.96 -19.75 -17.54
C ALA A 348 49.02 -20.30 -16.56
N THR A 349 50.26 -19.83 -16.64
CA THR A 349 51.32 -20.15 -15.67
C THR A 349 50.98 -19.64 -14.28
N ALA A 350 50.49 -18.40 -14.15
CA ALA A 350 50.17 -17.80 -12.86
C ALA A 350 48.99 -18.47 -12.14
N LEU A 351 47.97 -18.93 -12.89
CA LEU A 351 46.79 -19.61 -12.35
C LEU A 351 46.96 -21.13 -12.20
N GLY A 352 48.10 -21.69 -12.61
CA GLY A 352 48.37 -23.13 -12.52
C GLY A 352 47.41 -23.99 -13.35
N VAL A 353 46.94 -23.48 -14.49
CA VAL A 353 45.98 -24.20 -15.35
C VAL A 353 46.63 -25.48 -15.88
N PRO A 354 46.00 -26.66 -15.73
CA PRO A 354 46.57 -27.91 -16.24
C PRO A 354 46.75 -27.85 -17.76
N GLU A 355 47.81 -28.48 -18.26
CA GLU A 355 48.06 -28.56 -19.70
C GLU A 355 46.82 -29.13 -20.42
N LYS A 356 46.41 -28.45 -21.50
CA LYS A 356 45.24 -28.89 -22.29
C LYS A 356 45.42 -30.35 -22.70
N PRO A 357 44.40 -31.21 -22.57
CA PRO A 357 44.49 -32.60 -23.00
C PRO A 357 44.83 -32.66 -24.49
N SER A 358 45.89 -33.41 -24.82
CA SER A 358 46.53 -33.43 -26.15
C SER A 358 45.69 -34.06 -27.25
N LYS A 359 44.64 -34.81 -26.90
CA LYS A 359 43.68 -35.39 -27.84
C LYS A 359 42.27 -35.33 -27.26
N LEU A 360 41.48 -34.36 -27.71
CA LEU A 360 40.03 -34.38 -27.54
C LEU A 360 39.47 -35.32 -28.63
N GLY A 361 39.02 -36.52 -28.25
CA GLY A 361 38.48 -37.52 -29.17
C GLY A 361 37.07 -37.21 -29.72
N GLY A 362 36.63 -35.95 -29.64
CA GLY A 362 35.25 -35.53 -29.96
C GLY A 362 35.20 -34.47 -31.08
N GLN A 363 34.00 -34.24 -31.60
CA GLN A 363 33.74 -33.15 -32.54
C GLN A 363 33.96 -31.80 -31.84
N VAL A 364 34.82 -30.96 -32.42
CA VAL A 364 34.98 -29.58 -31.98
C VAL A 364 33.72 -28.82 -32.34
N VAL A 365 33.00 -28.34 -31.32
CA VAL A 365 31.84 -27.47 -31.49
C VAL A 365 32.24 -26.05 -31.11
N GLU A 366 31.92 -25.09 -31.99
CA GLU A 366 32.10 -23.67 -31.68
C GLU A 366 30.84 -23.15 -30.99
N LEU A 367 31.00 -22.59 -29.80
CA LEU A 367 29.94 -21.87 -29.13
C LEU A 367 29.78 -20.51 -29.82
N SER A 368 28.57 -20.24 -30.30
CA SER A 368 28.18 -18.90 -30.74
C SER A 368 27.36 -18.23 -29.63
N GLU A 369 27.49 -16.92 -29.50
CA GLU A 369 26.62 -16.17 -28.59
C GLU A 369 25.16 -16.39 -28.98
N TYR A 370 24.36 -16.79 -28.00
CA TYR A 370 22.92 -16.90 -28.16
C TYR A 370 22.34 -15.50 -28.37
N LYS A 371 22.09 -15.14 -29.63
CA LYS A 371 21.28 -13.97 -29.97
C LYS A 371 19.82 -14.38 -29.83
N ALA A 372 19.21 -14.05 -28.69
CA ALA A 372 17.77 -14.17 -28.51
C ALA A 372 17.07 -13.49 -29.71
N ALA A 373 16.47 -14.30 -30.59
CA ALA A 373 15.86 -13.80 -31.81
C ALA A 373 14.79 -12.77 -31.43
N GLY A 374 14.96 -11.55 -31.93
CA GLY A 374 14.10 -10.43 -31.61
C GLY A 374 12.64 -10.72 -31.95
N LYS A 375 11.76 -10.34 -31.01
CA LYS A 375 10.35 -9.95 -31.18
C LYS A 375 9.67 -10.44 -32.47
N LEU A 376 8.69 -11.31 -32.30
CA LEU A 376 7.57 -11.53 -33.22
C LEU A 376 7.10 -10.18 -33.79
N ARG A 377 7.54 -9.85 -35.01
CA ARG A 377 6.98 -8.75 -35.79
C ARG A 377 5.64 -9.22 -36.31
N GLY A 378 4.57 -8.65 -35.76
CA GLY A 378 3.22 -8.80 -36.28
C GLY A 378 3.20 -8.56 -37.79
N GLY A 379 2.67 -9.55 -38.51
CA GLY A 379 2.53 -9.49 -39.96
C GLY A 379 1.70 -8.28 -40.39
N LYS A 380 2.33 -7.34 -41.07
CA LYS A 380 1.61 -6.43 -41.97
C LYS A 380 1.47 -7.13 -43.31
N ASN A 381 0.26 -7.60 -43.60
CA ASN A 381 -0.13 -8.04 -44.94
C ASN A 381 0.13 -6.90 -45.94
N GLY A 382 1.06 -7.15 -46.86
CA GLY A 382 1.25 -6.35 -48.05
C GLY A 382 0.11 -6.61 -49.05
N ARG A 383 -0.71 -5.59 -49.32
CA ARG A 383 -1.52 -5.55 -50.55
C ARG A 383 -0.68 -4.88 -51.65
N ARG A 384 -0.41 -5.66 -52.71
CA ARG A 384 0.09 -5.20 -54.01
C ARG A 384 -1.05 -4.72 -54.90
N GLY A 385 -0.75 -3.72 -55.73
CA GLY A 385 -1.43 -3.39 -57.00
C GLY A 385 -2.59 -2.40 -56.85
N GLY A 386 -2.74 -1.35 -57.67
CA GLY A 386 -2.04 -0.93 -58.88
C GLY A 386 -2.62 0.44 -59.32
N ALA A 387 -1.88 1.14 -60.18
CA ALA A 387 -2.24 2.48 -60.67
C ALA A 387 -3.27 2.45 -61.82
N ALA A 388 -4.21 3.40 -61.83
CA ALA A 388 -4.81 4.03 -63.02
C ALA A 388 -5.71 5.20 -62.57
N GLY A 389 -5.75 6.28 -63.36
CA GLY A 389 -6.27 7.59 -62.95
C GLY A 389 -7.68 7.97 -63.43
N ALA A 390 -7.90 9.29 -63.42
CA ALA A 390 -8.98 10.11 -64.01
C ALA A 390 -10.13 10.60 -63.09
N GLY A 391 -10.24 11.93 -62.98
CA GLY A 391 -11.50 12.70 -63.10
C GLY A 391 -12.36 12.97 -61.84
N PRO A 392 -13.18 14.05 -61.82
CA PRO A 392 -13.42 14.85 -60.60
C PRO A 392 -14.88 14.88 -60.06
N ARG A 393 -15.04 14.99 -58.72
CA ARG A 393 -16.17 15.56 -57.89
C ARG A 393 -17.62 15.06 -58.19
N PRO A 394 -18.70 15.34 -57.38
CA PRO A 394 -18.83 16.02 -56.08
C PRO A 394 -19.71 15.29 -55.01
N ALA A 395 -19.74 15.90 -53.80
CA ALA A 395 -20.83 16.05 -52.80
C ALA A 395 -21.85 14.91 -52.48
N GLY A 396 -22.02 14.61 -51.18
CA GLY A 396 -23.19 13.86 -50.70
C GLY A 396 -23.18 13.47 -49.21
N VAL A 397 -23.64 14.40 -48.37
CA VAL A 397 -24.52 14.28 -47.18
C VAL A 397 -24.81 12.87 -46.60
N GLY A 398 -24.80 12.79 -45.25
CA GLY A 398 -25.77 11.99 -44.48
C GLY A 398 -25.16 10.81 -43.71
N ARG A 399 -24.88 10.98 -42.42
CA ARG A 399 -25.76 10.58 -41.29
C ARG A 399 -26.02 9.07 -41.20
N GLY A 400 -25.54 8.49 -40.10
CA GLY A 400 -26.47 8.01 -39.09
C GLY A 400 -26.46 6.51 -38.83
N HIS A 401 -26.19 6.19 -37.56
CA HIS A 401 -26.71 5.05 -36.80
C HIS A 401 -26.21 3.66 -37.25
N GLY A 402 -25.98 2.71 -36.37
CA GLY A 402 -26.27 2.62 -34.96
C GLY A 402 -25.88 1.21 -34.53
N ALA A 403 -25.38 1.10 -33.31
CA ALA A 403 -25.01 -0.15 -32.68
C ALA A 403 -26.20 -1.10 -32.52
N ALA A 404 -25.92 -2.40 -32.66
CA ALA A 404 -26.60 -3.49 -31.95
C ALA A 404 -25.48 -4.46 -31.53
N ARG A 405 -25.15 -4.56 -30.23
CA ARG A 405 -25.77 -5.47 -29.23
C ARG A 405 -25.83 -6.90 -29.79
N SER A 406 -24.85 -7.72 -29.46
CA SER A 406 -24.70 -8.51 -28.23
C SER A 406 -25.13 -9.95 -28.47
N ARG A 407 -24.30 -10.91 -28.07
CA ARG A 407 -24.62 -11.90 -27.02
C ARG A 407 -23.53 -12.95 -26.93
N HIS A 408 -23.25 -13.23 -25.67
CA HIS A 408 -22.42 -14.29 -25.12
C HIS A 408 -22.73 -15.67 -25.68
N ALA A 409 -21.68 -16.50 -25.76
CA ALA A 409 -21.75 -17.90 -25.43
C ALA A 409 -20.54 -18.23 -24.57
N HIS A 410 -20.80 -18.65 -23.33
CA HIS A 410 -19.85 -19.25 -22.40
C HIS A 410 -19.51 -20.66 -22.88
N ALA A 411 -18.26 -21.07 -22.70
CA ALA A 411 -17.86 -22.46 -22.53
C ALA A 411 -16.79 -22.48 -21.43
N GLU A 412 -17.11 -23.21 -20.37
CA GLU A 412 -16.26 -23.53 -19.22
C GLU A 412 -15.18 -24.51 -19.65
N GLU A 413 -13.96 -24.33 -19.16
CA GLU A 413 -12.96 -25.40 -19.00
C GLU A 413 -12.08 -25.05 -17.80
N ASP A 414 -11.94 -26.03 -16.92
CA ASP A 414 -11.30 -26.00 -15.61
C ASP A 414 -9.81 -25.63 -15.66
N GLU A 415 -9.40 -24.62 -14.88
CA GLU A 415 -8.00 -24.42 -14.51
C GLU A 415 -7.82 -24.16 -13.00
N PHE A 416 -6.73 -24.73 -12.52
CA PHE A 416 -6.22 -24.85 -11.16
C PHE A 416 -5.81 -23.46 -10.62
N GLU A 417 -6.52 -22.93 -9.62
CA GLU A 417 -6.20 -21.62 -9.01
C GLU A 417 -5.02 -21.72 -8.03
N ASP A 418 -3.91 -21.09 -8.41
CA ASP A 418 -2.79 -20.73 -7.54
C ASP A 418 -3.04 -19.30 -7.04
N VAL A 419 -3.06 -19.12 -5.73
CA VAL A 419 -3.39 -17.85 -5.05
C VAL A 419 -2.20 -16.90 -5.14
N THR A 420 -2.34 -15.81 -5.90
CA THR A 420 -1.56 -14.60 -5.68
C THR A 420 -2.48 -13.38 -5.71
N ASP A 421 -2.47 -12.64 -4.61
CA ASP A 421 -3.22 -11.41 -4.37
C ASP A 421 -3.09 -10.39 -5.52
N ASP A 422 -4.25 -9.96 -6.01
CA ASP A 422 -4.44 -8.74 -6.78
C ASP A 422 -4.34 -7.52 -5.85
N ASP A 423 -3.47 -6.57 -6.21
CA ASP A 423 -3.59 -5.18 -5.76
C ASP A 423 -3.56 -4.29 -7.02
N ASP A 424 -4.66 -3.58 -7.22
CA ASP A 424 -5.04 -2.85 -8.42
C ASP A 424 -4.09 -1.68 -8.73
N GLY A 425 -3.76 -1.55 -10.01
CA GLY A 425 -2.93 -0.47 -10.52
C GLY A 425 -3.71 0.79 -10.93
N GLU A 426 -3.02 1.92 -10.92
CA GLU A 426 -3.28 2.99 -11.90
C GLU A 426 -1.99 3.67 -12.38
N GLN A 427 -1.99 3.95 -13.68
CA GLN A 427 -0.90 4.27 -14.59
C GLN A 427 -0.25 5.64 -14.36
N TYR A 428 1.09 5.74 -14.46
CA TYR A 428 1.78 6.80 -15.21
C TYR A 428 3.22 6.41 -15.60
N GLY A 429 3.53 6.54 -16.90
CA GLY A 429 4.85 6.97 -17.41
C GLY A 429 6.01 5.97 -17.36
N GLY A 430 6.25 5.25 -18.46
CA GLY A 430 7.36 4.30 -18.57
C GLY A 430 8.75 4.93 -18.56
N GLN A 431 9.64 4.34 -17.76
CA GLN A 431 11.09 4.25 -18.01
C GLN A 431 11.57 2.86 -17.56
N ARG A 432 12.52 2.30 -18.31
CA ARG A 432 13.00 0.91 -18.23
C ARG A 432 13.91 0.67 -17.00
N TYR A 433 14.23 -0.62 -16.78
CA TYR A 433 15.19 -1.22 -15.81
C TYR A 433 14.55 -1.57 -14.44
N PHE A 434 14.67 -2.76 -13.82
CA PHE A 434 15.43 -4.01 -14.02
C PHE A 434 14.53 -5.20 -13.65
N ARG A 435 14.57 -6.31 -14.41
CA ARG A 435 13.99 -7.61 -14.02
C ARG A 435 15.16 -8.50 -13.60
N ALA A 436 15.34 -8.71 -12.30
CA ALA A 436 16.23 -9.74 -11.77
C ALA A 436 15.47 -11.06 -11.76
N GLY A 437 15.96 -12.06 -12.51
CA GLY A 437 15.59 -13.47 -12.34
C GLY A 437 16.81 -14.23 -11.80
N PRO A 438 16.61 -15.27 -10.98
CA PRO A 438 17.68 -15.96 -10.27
C PRO A 438 18.37 -16.95 -11.21
N GLN A 439 19.69 -16.82 -11.41
CA GLN A 439 20.48 -17.91 -11.95
C GLN A 439 21.09 -18.68 -10.78
N GLY A 440 20.31 -19.63 -10.26
CA GLY A 440 20.83 -20.72 -9.47
C GLY A 440 21.63 -21.65 -10.38
N TYR A 441 22.92 -21.81 -10.09
CA TYR A 441 23.70 -22.94 -10.57
C TYR A 441 23.15 -24.20 -9.89
N SER A 442 22.36 -25.00 -10.61
CA SER A 442 22.10 -26.38 -10.24
C SER A 442 23.16 -27.28 -10.90
N SER A 443 23.93 -27.93 -10.05
CA SER A 443 24.70 -29.12 -10.39
C SER A 443 23.74 -30.19 -10.91
N ASN A 444 23.87 -30.58 -12.18
CA ASN A 444 23.32 -31.84 -12.68
C ASN A 444 24.36 -32.54 -13.53
N THR A 445 25.09 -33.44 -12.88
CA THR A 445 25.57 -34.69 -13.45
C THR A 445 24.43 -35.39 -14.18
N GLN A 446 24.52 -35.52 -15.50
CA GLN A 446 23.76 -36.51 -16.26
C GLN A 446 24.74 -37.44 -16.99
N THR A 447 24.80 -38.65 -16.46
CA THR A 447 25.31 -39.87 -17.06
C THR A 447 24.65 -40.11 -18.41
N VAL A 448 25.46 -40.34 -19.43
CA VAL A 448 25.05 -40.83 -20.75
C VAL A 448 25.06 -42.36 -20.69
N GLU A 449 23.89 -43.00 -20.78
CA GLU A 449 23.79 -44.43 -21.09
C GLU A 449 23.13 -44.62 -22.46
N CYS A 450 23.87 -45.34 -23.31
CA CYS A 450 23.49 -45.80 -24.64
C CYS A 450 22.26 -46.72 -24.59
N ALA A 451 21.28 -46.47 -25.46
CA ALA A 451 20.31 -47.48 -25.85
C ALA A 451 20.86 -48.31 -27.01
N GLN A 452 21.17 -49.59 -26.74
CA GLN A 452 21.16 -50.66 -27.74
C GLN A 452 19.86 -51.45 -27.57
N GLN A 453 18.95 -51.32 -28.53
CA GLN A 453 18.24 -52.39 -29.28
C GLN A 453 17.06 -51.81 -30.05
#